data_AF-A0A7X2XDE0-F1
#
_entry.id   AF-A0A7X2XDE0-F1
#
_cell.length_a   1.000
_cell.length_b   1.000
_cell.length_c   1.000
_cell.angle_alpha   90.00
_cell.angle_beta   90.00
_cell.angle_gamma   90.00
#
_symmetry.space_group_name_H-M   'P 1'
#
loop_
_entity.id
_entity.type
_entity.pdbx_description
1 polymer ?
#
loop_
_entity_poly.entity_id
_entity_poly.type
_entity_poly.pdbx_seq_one_letter_code
_entity_poly.pdbx_strand_id
1 'polypeptide(L)'
;MIIVAIFLYYGFFGFLYHIILKMKGEPVLWRCACSLLSILSLLAALHLSIPDFNLEILMQRYKWYFRCYFSFTIVFFYLGGWQKSKKIADVAKQKNFRSHLFKSFIGLLIYLAFEFNLISF
;
A
#
# COMPACT_ATOMS: atom_id res chain seq x y z
N MET A 1 9.89 -9.24 19.35
CA MET A 1 9.32 -8.63 18.13
C MET A 1 10.27 -7.68 17.39
N ILE A 2 11.40 -7.27 18.00
CA ILE A 2 12.42 -6.41 17.39
C ILE A 2 12.96 -6.91 16.04
N ILE A 3 13.19 -8.23 15.89
CA ILE A 3 13.67 -8.81 14.62
C ILE A 3 12.67 -8.54 13.48
N VAL A 4 11.37 -8.66 13.74
CA VAL A 4 10.31 -8.35 12.76
C VAL A 4 10.33 -6.86 12.40
N ALA A 5 10.52 -5.98 13.38
CA ALA A 5 10.66 -4.55 13.13
C ALA A 5 11.86 -4.23 12.22
N ILE A 6 13.00 -4.90 12.41
CA ILE A 6 14.19 -4.74 11.55
C ILE A 6 13.87 -5.11 10.09
N PHE A 7 13.16 -6.22 9.86
CA PHE A 7 12.73 -6.60 8.51
C PHE A 7 11.79 -5.56 7.89
N LEU A 8 10.87 -5.00 8.68
CA LEU A 8 9.95 -3.97 8.22
C LEU A 8 10.67 -2.65 7.89
N TYR A 9 11.65 -2.23 8.70
CA TYR A 9 12.51 -1.08 8.39
C TYR A 9 13.31 -1.33 7.11
N TYR A 10 13.93 -2.51 6.97
CA TYR A 10 14.66 -2.88 5.76
C TYR A 10 13.73 -2.83 4.53
N GLY A 11 12.51 -3.36 4.66
CA GLY A 11 11.47 -3.26 3.63
C GLY A 11 11.17 -1.81 3.27
N PHE A 12 10.93 -0.94 4.25
CA PHE A 12 10.67 0.48 4.02
C PHE A 12 11.80 1.18 3.26
N PHE A 13 13.05 1.03 3.72
CA PHE A 13 14.21 1.64 3.06
C PHE A 13 14.47 1.04 1.68
N GLY A 14 14.29 -0.28 1.52
CA GLY A 14 14.39 -0.96 0.23
C GLY A 14 13.37 -0.45 -0.78
N PHE A 15 12.11 -0.25 -0.36
CA PHE A 15 11.08 0.35 -1.20
C PHE A 15 11.41 1.80 -1.56
N LEU A 16 11.85 2.63 -0.60
CA LEU A 16 12.26 4.01 -0.88
C LEU A 16 13.42 4.07 -1.89
N TYR A 17 14.45 3.25 -1.68
CA TYR A 17 15.57 3.13 -2.61
C TYR A 17 15.09 2.76 -4.02
N HIS A 18 14.18 1.79 -4.12
CA HIS A 18 13.61 1.36 -5.39
C HIS A 18 12.81 2.49 -6.08
N ILE A 19 11.99 3.23 -5.33
CA ILE A 19 11.17 4.32 -5.84
C ILE A 19 12.01 5.50 -6.36
N ILE A 20 13.12 5.80 -5.67
CA ILE A 20 14.01 6.92 -6.03
C ILE A 20 14.87 6.57 -7.25
N LEU A 21 15.45 5.37 -7.28
CA LEU A 21 16.47 5.03 -8.28
C LEU A 21 15.92 4.24 -9.46
N LYS A 22 15.03 3.27 -9.23
CA LYS A 22 14.59 2.33 -10.26
C LYS A 22 13.27 2.70 -10.93
N MET A 23 12.44 3.51 -10.28
CA MET A 23 11.10 3.84 -10.79
C MET A 23 11.01 5.20 -11.50
N LYS A 24 12.12 5.82 -11.93
CA LYS A 24 12.11 7.17 -12.53
C LYS A 24 11.22 7.29 -13.79
N GLY A 25 11.10 6.22 -14.59
CA GLY A 25 10.24 6.18 -15.79
C GLY A 25 8.80 5.73 -15.54
N GLU A 26 8.48 5.33 -14.30
CA GLU A 26 7.16 4.85 -13.92
C GLU A 26 6.19 6.02 -13.69
N PRO A 27 4.88 5.80 -13.82
CA PRO A 27 3.89 6.84 -13.55
C PRO A 27 4.04 7.41 -12.14
N VAL A 28 3.91 8.73 -12.01
CA VAL A 28 4.06 9.42 -10.72
C VAL A 28 3.09 8.87 -9.68
N LEU A 29 1.82 8.66 -10.06
CA LEU A 29 0.81 8.09 -9.17
C LEU A 29 1.20 6.70 -8.63
N TRP A 30 1.85 5.87 -9.47
CA TRP A 30 2.32 4.55 -9.05
C TRP A 30 3.46 4.66 -8.04
N ARG A 31 4.41 5.58 -8.27
CA ARG A 31 5.50 5.86 -7.33
C ARG A 31 4.96 6.39 -6.00
N CYS A 32 4.01 7.33 -6.04
CA CYS A 32 3.35 7.85 -4.84
C CYS A 32 2.61 6.76 -4.07
N ALA A 33 1.87 5.88 -4.76
CA ALA A 33 1.21 4.74 -4.13
C ALA A 33 2.21 3.81 -3.43
N CYS A 34 3.33 3.49 -4.08
CA CYS A 34 4.38 2.69 -3.47
C CYS A 34 5.02 3.37 -2.26
N SER A 35 5.24 4.70 -2.30
CA SER A 35 5.78 5.46 -1.17
C SER A 35 4.81 5.49 0.01
N LEU A 36 3.51 5.68 -0.26
CA LEU A 36 2.49 5.64 0.78
C LEU A 36 2.42 4.24 1.37
N LEU A 37 2.34 3.19 0.55
CA LEU A 37 2.35 1.81 1.05
C LEU A 37 3.59 1.50 1.91
N SER A 38 4.76 2.01 1.58
CA SER A 38 5.97 1.76 2.38
C SER A 38 5.91 2.41 3.76
N ILE A 39 5.23 3.55 3.92
CA ILE A 39 5.02 4.20 5.23
C ILE A 39 4.25 3.28 6.19
N LEU A 40 3.36 2.40 5.69
CA LEU A 40 2.70 1.41 6.54
C LEU A 40 3.71 0.43 7.17
N SER A 41 4.70 -0.03 6.41
CA SER A 41 5.78 -0.87 6.93
C SER A 41 6.59 -0.13 8.00
N LEU A 42 6.83 1.17 7.82
CA LEU A 42 7.50 2.00 8.82
C LEU A 42 6.66 2.13 10.11
N LEU A 43 5.37 2.42 9.99
CA LEU A 43 4.46 2.55 11.14
C LEU A 43 4.35 1.24 11.92
N ALA A 44 4.25 0.11 11.21
CA ALA A 44 4.27 -1.22 11.82
C ALA A 44 5.62 -1.50 12.52
N ALA A 45 6.74 -1.11 11.91
CA ALA A 45 8.06 -1.26 12.53
C ALA A 45 8.17 -0.46 13.83
N LEU A 46 7.72 0.80 13.83
CA LEU A 46 7.73 1.68 15.00
C LEU A 46 6.89 1.10 16.15
N HIS A 47 5.71 0.56 15.84
CA HIS A 47 4.85 -0.08 16.82
C HIS A 47 5.47 -1.30 17.49
N LEU A 48 6.32 -2.03 16.76
CA LEU A 48 6.97 -3.23 17.26
C LEU A 48 8.32 -2.97 17.94
N SER A 49 8.94 -1.80 17.72
CA SER A 49 10.29 -1.47 18.19
C SER A 49 10.33 -0.44 19.30
N ILE A 50 9.34 0.46 19.38
CA ILE A 50 9.30 1.54 20.36
C ILE A 50 8.22 1.21 21.41
N PRO A 51 8.59 0.98 22.68
CA PRO A 51 7.66 0.55 23.73
C PRO A 51 6.44 1.46 23.91
N ASP A 52 6.62 2.77 23.80
CA ASP A 52 5.57 3.77 24.02
C ASP A 52 4.81 4.13 22.74
N PHE A 53 5.19 3.58 21.57
CA PHE A 53 4.51 3.88 20.32
C PHE A 53 3.36 2.91 20.09
N ASN A 54 2.15 3.34 20.44
CA ASN A 54 0.94 2.58 20.15
C ASN A 54 0.23 3.11 18.89
N LEU A 55 0.27 2.31 17.82
CA LEU A 55 -0.34 2.64 16.54
C LEU A 55 -1.86 2.76 16.65
N GLU A 56 -2.52 1.93 17.46
CA GLU A 56 -3.97 1.94 17.63
C GLU A 56 -4.44 3.26 18.25
N ILE A 57 -3.75 3.72 19.29
CA ILE A 57 -4.04 5.01 19.94
C ILE A 57 -3.86 6.15 18.93
N LEU A 58 -2.79 6.13 18.14
CA LEU A 58 -2.54 7.13 17.11
C LEU A 58 -3.63 7.11 16.03
N MET A 59 -4.05 5.92 15.58
CA MET A 59 -5.11 5.73 14.59
C MET A 59 -6.46 6.20 15.11
N GLN A 60 -6.78 5.98 16.38
CA GLN A 60 -8.01 6.50 16.98
C GLN A 60 -7.98 8.02 17.09
N ARG A 61 -6.87 8.59 17.57
CA ARG A 61 -6.72 10.04 17.73
C ARG A 61 -6.81 10.79 16.39
N TYR A 62 -6.24 10.23 15.34
CA TYR A 62 -6.19 10.84 14.01
C TYR A 62 -6.99 10.06 12.95
N LYS A 63 -8.14 9.51 13.35
CA LYS A 63 -8.98 8.63 12.52
C LYS A 63 -9.25 9.16 11.12
N TRP A 64 -9.57 10.45 11.00
CA TRP A 64 -9.83 11.09 9.71
C TRP A 64 -8.60 11.16 8.82
N TYR A 65 -7.43 11.46 9.38
CA TYR A 65 -6.18 11.47 8.63
C TYR A 65 -5.84 10.09 8.10
N PHE A 66 -5.96 9.04 8.91
CA PHE A 66 -5.74 7.67 8.46
C PHE A 66 -6.74 7.25 7.39
N ARG A 67 -8.02 7.61 7.53
CA ARG A 67 -9.04 7.37 6.49
C ARG A 67 -8.66 8.02 5.17
N CYS A 68 -8.38 9.32 5.17
CA CYS A 68 -7.96 10.03 3.97
C CYS A 68 -6.68 9.43 3.37
N TYR A 69 -5.69 9.13 4.21
CA TYR A 69 -4.46 8.49 3.81
C TYR A 69 -4.69 7.15 3.09
N PHE A 70 -5.50 6.26 3.65
CA PHE A 70 -5.83 4.97 3.03
C PHE A 70 -6.61 5.17 1.73
N SER A 71 -7.61 6.07 1.71
CA SER A 71 -8.36 6.39 0.50
C SER A 71 -7.46 6.90 -0.63
N PHE A 72 -6.57 7.86 -0.35
CA PHE A 72 -5.61 8.35 -1.35
C PHE A 72 -4.64 7.27 -1.80
N THR A 73 -4.14 6.45 -0.88
CA THR A 73 -3.24 5.33 -1.20
C THR A 73 -3.90 4.35 -2.15
N ILE A 74 -5.14 3.95 -1.88
CA ILE A 74 -5.94 3.06 -2.72
C ILE A 74 -6.17 3.66 -4.11
N VAL A 75 -6.63 4.91 -4.16
CA VAL A 75 -6.91 5.61 -5.44
C VAL A 75 -5.63 5.71 -6.29
N PHE A 76 -4.51 6.13 -5.68
CA PHE A 76 -3.23 6.24 -6.38
C PHE A 76 -2.70 4.89 -6.83
N PHE A 77 -2.90 3.84 -6.03
CA PHE A 77 -2.49 2.48 -6.38
C PHE A 77 -3.22 1.98 -7.63
N TYR A 78 -4.54 2.13 -7.69
CA TYR A 78 -5.31 1.67 -8.85
C TYR A 78 -5.09 2.55 -10.08
N LEU A 79 -5.10 3.88 -9.95
CA LEU A 79 -4.85 4.78 -11.07
C LEU A 79 -3.42 4.64 -11.59
N GLY A 80 -2.44 4.66 -10.69
CA GLY A 80 -1.03 4.47 -11.02
C GLY A 80 -0.75 3.09 -11.61
N GLY A 81 -1.37 2.05 -11.06
CA GLY A 81 -1.25 0.68 -11.54
C GLY A 81 -1.84 0.55 -12.95
N TRP A 82 -3.01 1.13 -13.19
CA TRP A 82 -3.59 1.16 -14.53
C TRP A 82 -2.70 1.87 -15.55
N GLN A 83 -2.17 3.05 -15.20
CA GLN A 83 -1.21 3.78 -16.03
C GLN A 83 0.06 2.96 -16.30
N LYS A 84 0.60 2.30 -15.28
CA LYS A 84 1.77 1.43 -15.40
C LYS A 84 1.49 0.27 -16.35
N SER A 85 0.31 -0.34 -16.25
CA SER A 85 -0.08 -1.44 -17.13
C SER A 85 -0.02 -1.05 -18.61
N LYS A 86 -0.42 0.18 -18.96
CA LYS A 86 -0.39 0.68 -20.35
C LYS A 86 1.02 0.85 -20.91
N LYS A 87 2.03 1.04 -20.05
CA LYS A 87 3.43 1.15 -20.45
C LYS A 87 4.12 -0.21 -20.67
N ILE A 88 3.49 -1.31 -20.27
CA ILE A 88 4.04 -2.66 -20.49
C ILE A 88 3.84 -3.04 -21.95
N ALA A 89 4.94 -3.20 -22.70
CA ALA A 89 4.92 -3.55 -24.12
C ALA A 89 4.50 -5.01 -24.37
N ASP A 90 4.87 -5.92 -23.46
CA ASP A 90 4.51 -7.33 -23.52
C ASP A 90 3.04 -7.53 -23.12
N VAL A 91 2.23 -7.98 -24.10
CA VAL A 91 0.77 -8.16 -23.94
C VAL A 91 0.44 -9.21 -22.88
N ALA A 92 1.22 -10.30 -22.78
CA ALA A 92 0.97 -11.34 -21.78
C ALA A 92 1.25 -10.82 -20.37
N LYS A 93 2.37 -10.12 -20.18
CA LYS A 93 2.71 -9.48 -18.90
C LYS A 93 1.71 -8.39 -18.52
N GLN A 94 1.27 -7.58 -19.48
CA GLN A 94 0.26 -6.55 -19.28
C GLN A 94 -1.07 -7.16 -18.80
N LYS A 95 -1.55 -8.21 -19.49
CA LYS A 95 -2.79 -8.90 -19.12
C LYS A 95 -2.69 -9.50 -17.73
N ASN A 96 -1.56 -10.13 -17.41
CA ASN A 96 -1.33 -10.70 -16.09
C ASN A 96 -1.35 -9.63 -14.99
N PHE A 97 -0.62 -8.52 -15.19
CA PHE A 97 -0.59 -7.40 -14.25
C PHE A 97 -1.98 -6.79 -14.02
N ARG A 98 -2.76 -6.57 -15.10
CA ARG A 98 -4.15 -6.10 -14.98
C ARG A 98 -5.05 -7.09 -14.26
N SER A 99 -4.89 -8.39 -14.51
CA SER A 99 -5.63 -9.44 -13.80
C SER A 99 -5.34 -9.40 -12.30
N HIS A 100 -4.07 -9.25 -11.91
CA HIS A 100 -3.70 -9.10 -10.49
C HIS A 100 -4.27 -7.82 -9.87
N LEU A 101 -4.20 -6.68 -10.56
CA LEU A 101 -4.85 -5.44 -10.09
C LEU A 101 -6.36 -5.61 -9.92
N PHE A 102 -7.02 -6.32 -10.83
CA PHE A 102 -8.46 -6.53 -10.73
C PHE A 102 -8.83 -7.49 -9.60
N LYS A 103 -8.07 -8.57 -9.42
CA LYS A 103 -8.22 -9.49 -8.28
C LYS A 103 -7.99 -8.78 -6.94
N SER A 104 -6.98 -7.90 -6.84
CA SER A 104 -6.78 -7.12 -5.61
C SER A 104 -7.93 -6.15 -5.36
N PHE A 105 -8.51 -5.58 -6.42
CA PHE A 105 -9.68 -4.70 -6.32
C PHE A 105 -10.92 -5.44 -5.81
N ILE A 106 -11.20 -6.62 -6.36
CA ILE A 106 -12.28 -7.49 -5.86
C ILE A 106 -12.03 -7.86 -4.40
N GLY A 107 -10.81 -8.26 -4.04
CA GLY A 107 -10.47 -8.58 -2.65
C GLY A 107 -10.70 -7.41 -1.70
N LEU A 108 -10.36 -6.19 -2.11
CA LEU A 108 -10.65 -4.96 -1.36
C LEU A 108 -12.17 -4.75 -1.18
N LEU A 109 -12.95 -4.91 -2.25
CA LEU A 109 -14.41 -4.76 -2.17
C LEU A 109 -15.05 -5.80 -1.24
N ILE A 110 -14.58 -7.05 -1.30
CA ILE A 110 -15.03 -8.12 -0.38
C ILE A 110 -14.70 -7.74 1.06
N TYR A 111 -13.46 -7.32 1.33
CA TYR A 111 -13.06 -6.87 2.67
C TYR A 111 -13.95 -5.73 3.19
N LEU A 112 -14.20 -4.72 2.36
CA LEU A 112 -15.10 -3.62 2.74
C LEU A 112 -16.53 -4.11 2.97
N ALA A 113 -17.04 -5.05 2.17
CA ALA A 113 -18.37 -5.61 2.37
C ALA A 113 -18.50 -6.34 3.72
N PHE A 114 -17.46 -7.06 4.16
CA PHE A 114 -17.40 -7.65 5.49
C PHE A 114 -17.30 -6.59 6.59
N GLU A 115 -16.38 -5.63 6.46
CA GLU A 115 -16.15 -4.56 7.44
C GLU A 115 -17.42 -3.73 7.70
N PHE A 116 -18.25 -3.53 6.67
CA PHE A 116 -19.52 -2.80 6.76
C PHE A 116 -20.75 -3.69 6.98
N ASN A 117 -20.60 -4.98 7.29
CA ASN A 117 -21.70 -5.94 7.50
C ASN A 117 -22.73 -5.98 6.35
N LEU A 118 -22.30 -5.72 5.11
CA LEU A 118 -23.17 -5.83 3.93
C LEU A 118 -23.42 -7.29 3.53
N ILE A 119 -22.58 -8.20 4.04
CA ILE A 119 -22.68 -9.65 3.85
C ILE A 119 -22.48 -10.29 5.23
N SER A 120 -23.56 -10.78 5.85
CA SER A 120 -23.53 -11.59 7.07
C SER A 120 -23.92 -13.02 6.73
N PHE A 121 -23.10 -14.00 7.10
CA PHE A 121 -23.46 -15.43 7.07
C PHE A 121 -24.10 -15.84 8.39
#